data_AF-A0A9D5DKP9-F1
#
_entry.id   AF-A0A9D5DKP9-F1
#
_cell.length_a   1.000
_cell.length_b   1.000
_cell.length_c   1.000
_cell.angle_alpha   90.00
_cell.angle_beta   90.00
_cell.angle_gamma   90.00
#
_symmetry.space_group_name_H-M   'P 1'
#
loop_
_entity.id
_entity.type
_entity.pdbx_description
1 polymer ?
#
loop_
_entity_poly.entity_id
_entity_poly.type
_entity_poly.pdbx_seq_one_letter_code
_entity_poly.pdbx_strand_id
1 'polypeptide(L)'
;MTEIKRPHSRSPSPVGGRCESKKIRTDEQIISEETKSSLIKQLEYYFSDENLKTDSFFQNAMRSDSKNRLFVSYLLNCSKVKALGITKEEEITDALQGHELIFVEFNKDGKAMIKLNKNLPDLEPKKKIKEKSSLNTKDLHDGGCILKISNLPETASWSSIKDSLKEKLKELQPESQNLIRYVSQTTQDGTCFILLKPFKDDRLLVKDMELAIGEDNIPVILVNQDEARKTIRTVFPRHIQKEREKELNKQKMAFTAMPIVIGGQTFASIEHLRRCIKEVLEQSEIGTVFEKDSLTYKVLVSILDYHPRREEKTKGIESICIRNHTNSSVDDICSKCFYITRRSPEGVEEFEDFSVNKCLQQLSRNPPLAPKSEDNE
;
A
#
# COMPACT_ATOMS: atom_id res chain seq x y z
N MET A 1 -45.93 12.50 19.76
CA MET A 1 -46.13 11.96 18.39
C MET A 1 -45.97 13.11 17.42
N THR A 2 -44.79 13.22 16.82
CA THR A 2 -44.40 14.31 15.92
C THR A 2 -43.71 13.68 14.73
N GLU A 3 -44.23 13.98 13.55
CA GLU A 3 -44.04 13.24 12.30
C GLU A 3 -42.64 13.42 11.69
N ILE A 4 -42.07 12.30 11.24
CA ILE A 4 -40.79 12.19 10.56
C ILE A 4 -41.00 12.45 9.06
N LYS A 5 -40.44 13.54 8.52
CA LYS A 5 -40.38 13.80 7.08
C LYS A 5 -39.18 13.08 6.45
N ARG A 6 -39.46 12.17 5.52
CA ARG A 6 -38.48 11.51 4.64
C ARG A 6 -38.02 12.47 3.52
N PRO A 7 -36.72 12.56 3.20
CA PRO A 7 -36.27 13.23 1.99
C PRO A 7 -36.28 12.28 0.78
N HIS A 8 -36.96 12.73 -0.28
CA HIS A 8 -37.02 12.08 -1.58
C HIS A 8 -35.69 12.18 -2.35
N SER A 9 -35.26 11.05 -2.88
CA SER A 9 -34.22 10.90 -3.89
C SER A 9 -34.66 11.49 -5.24
N ARG A 10 -33.91 12.45 -5.77
CA ARG A 10 -33.90 12.78 -7.21
C ARG A 10 -32.48 13.07 -7.68
N SER A 11 -31.93 12.13 -8.43
CA SER A 11 -30.71 12.29 -9.22
C SER A 11 -30.96 13.28 -10.37
N PRO A 12 -30.04 14.23 -10.64
CA PRO A 12 -30.02 14.94 -11.91
C PRO A 12 -29.03 14.26 -12.88
N SER A 13 -29.54 13.85 -14.04
CA SER A 13 -28.72 13.44 -15.18
C SER A 13 -27.93 14.64 -15.74
N PRO A 14 -26.70 14.43 -16.26
CA PRO A 14 -25.90 15.51 -16.83
C PRO A 14 -26.39 15.83 -18.25
N VAL A 15 -26.82 17.08 -18.45
CA VAL A 15 -27.12 17.70 -19.74
C VAL A 15 -25.80 18.00 -20.45
N GLY A 16 -25.67 17.55 -21.69
CA GLY A 16 -24.50 17.74 -22.54
C GLY A 16 -24.27 19.20 -22.90
N GLY A 17 -23.12 19.73 -22.51
CA GLY A 17 -22.53 20.94 -23.05
C GLY A 17 -21.39 20.58 -24.00
N ARG A 18 -21.59 20.82 -25.31
CA ARG A 18 -20.52 20.82 -26.31
C ARG A 18 -19.50 21.91 -25.91
N CYS A 19 -18.27 21.51 -25.61
CA CYS A 19 -17.15 22.45 -25.62
C CYS A 19 -16.51 22.39 -27.00
N GLU A 20 -16.56 23.52 -27.69
CA GLU A 20 -16.09 23.71 -29.06
C GLU A 20 -14.59 23.47 -29.17
N SER A 21 -14.22 22.59 -30.10
CA SER A 21 -12.87 22.42 -30.59
C SER A 21 -12.39 23.70 -31.29
N LYS A 22 -11.61 24.53 -30.58
CA LYS A 22 -10.85 25.62 -31.18
C LYS A 22 -9.64 25.08 -31.93
N LYS A 23 -9.47 25.63 -33.12
CA LYS A 23 -8.57 25.26 -34.22
C LYS A 23 -7.10 25.16 -33.82
N ILE A 24 -6.44 24.22 -34.49
CA ILE A 24 -5.00 24.12 -34.73
C ILE A 24 -4.46 25.50 -35.15
N ARG A 25 -3.47 25.99 -34.41
CA ARG A 25 -2.46 26.92 -34.91
C ARG A 25 -1.09 26.33 -34.61
N THR A 26 -0.35 26.09 -35.69
CA THR A 26 1.07 25.81 -35.74
C THR A 26 1.77 27.05 -35.19
N ASP A 27 2.34 26.95 -34.00
CA ASP A 27 3.24 27.97 -33.45
C ASP A 27 4.37 27.23 -32.73
N GLU A 28 5.61 27.56 -33.09
CA GLU A 28 6.84 27.13 -32.42
C GLU A 28 6.73 27.47 -30.93
N GLN A 29 6.66 26.45 -30.08
CA GLN A 29 6.60 26.63 -28.64
C GLN A 29 7.99 27.04 -28.13
N ILE A 30 8.15 28.34 -27.91
CA ILE A 30 9.21 28.87 -27.05
C ILE A 30 8.93 28.37 -25.63
N ILE A 31 9.79 27.50 -25.13
CA ILE A 31 9.81 27.04 -23.74
C ILE A 31 9.96 28.27 -22.85
N SER A 32 9.07 28.47 -21.87
CA SER A 32 9.25 29.52 -20.85
C SER A 32 10.57 29.29 -20.08
N GLU A 33 11.33 30.34 -19.79
CA GLU A 33 12.60 30.23 -19.04
C GLU A 33 12.47 29.44 -17.71
N GLU A 34 11.31 29.48 -17.08
CA GLU A 34 10.98 28.73 -15.85
C GLU A 34 10.95 27.20 -16.06
N THR A 35 10.39 26.73 -17.18
CA THR A 35 10.34 25.30 -17.51
C THR A 35 11.71 24.77 -17.94
N LYS A 36 12.51 25.60 -18.62
CA LYS A 36 13.92 25.29 -18.93
C LYS A 36 14.76 25.15 -17.66
N SER A 37 14.64 26.08 -16.71
CA SER A 37 15.35 26.00 -15.42
C SER A 37 14.95 24.76 -14.61
N SER A 38 13.65 24.44 -14.57
CA SER A 38 13.12 23.27 -13.88
C SER A 38 13.60 21.95 -14.50
N LEU A 39 13.69 21.91 -15.84
CA LEU A 39 14.24 20.78 -16.57
C LEU A 39 15.71 20.57 -16.23
N ILE A 40 16.54 21.62 -16.28
CA ILE A 40 17.97 21.54 -15.97
C ILE A 40 18.18 20.99 -14.56
N LYS A 41 17.51 21.56 -13.56
CA LYS A 41 17.57 21.06 -12.16
C LYS A 41 17.20 19.58 -12.05
N GLN A 42 16.19 19.16 -12.81
CA GLN A 42 15.75 17.77 -12.79
C GLN A 42 16.77 16.81 -13.44
N LEU A 43 17.46 17.26 -14.49
CA LEU A 43 18.54 16.52 -15.14
C LEU A 43 19.78 16.46 -14.25
N GLU A 44 20.17 17.58 -13.63
CA GLU A 44 21.24 17.63 -12.64
C GLU A 44 20.98 16.67 -11.47
N TYR A 45 19.74 16.60 -10.98
CA TYR A 45 19.37 15.61 -9.96
C TYR A 45 19.54 14.18 -10.46
N TYR A 46 19.06 13.85 -11.67
CA TYR A 46 19.19 12.48 -12.21
C TYR A 46 20.64 12.05 -12.36
N PHE A 47 21.50 12.97 -12.77
CA PHE A 47 22.93 12.75 -12.97
C PHE A 47 23.81 13.14 -11.77
N SER A 48 23.20 13.46 -10.63
CA SER A 48 23.92 13.71 -9.39
C SER A 48 24.56 12.41 -8.87
N ASP A 49 25.68 12.54 -8.16
CA ASP A 49 26.38 11.39 -7.60
C ASP A 49 25.50 10.60 -6.63
N GLU A 50 24.65 11.27 -5.85
CA GLU A 50 23.72 10.63 -4.91
C GLU A 50 22.66 9.78 -5.64
N ASN A 51 22.09 10.30 -6.72
CA ASN A 51 21.09 9.55 -7.48
C ASN A 51 21.75 8.41 -8.26
N LEU A 52 22.83 8.69 -9.00
CA LEU A 52 23.53 7.70 -9.82
C LEU A 52 24.09 6.54 -9.00
N LYS A 53 24.55 6.75 -7.76
CA LYS A 53 24.99 5.66 -6.87
C LYS A 53 23.92 4.58 -6.67
N THR A 54 22.64 4.95 -6.72
CA THR A 54 21.53 4.05 -6.39
C THR A 54 20.61 3.72 -7.57
N ASP A 55 20.70 4.48 -8.66
CA ASP A 55 19.88 4.33 -9.84
C ASP A 55 20.48 3.33 -10.83
N SER A 56 20.05 2.08 -10.70
CA SER A 56 20.48 1.00 -11.57
C SER A 56 20.09 1.20 -13.04
N PHE A 57 19.02 1.96 -13.33
CA PHE A 57 18.56 2.13 -14.71
C PHE A 57 19.54 2.99 -15.50
N PHE A 58 19.84 4.20 -15.03
CA PHE A 58 20.79 5.08 -15.70
C PHE A 58 22.22 4.54 -15.66
N GLN A 59 22.65 3.93 -14.54
CA GLN A 59 23.95 3.27 -14.46
C GLN A 59 24.11 2.17 -15.51
N ASN A 60 23.14 1.26 -15.62
CA ASN A 60 23.23 0.17 -16.58
C ASN A 60 23.15 0.70 -18.01
N ALA A 61 22.30 1.67 -18.28
CA ALA A 61 22.16 2.27 -19.61
C ALA A 61 23.44 2.99 -20.05
N MET A 62 24.11 3.72 -19.16
CA MET A 62 25.38 4.40 -19.47
C MET A 62 26.54 3.40 -19.57
N ARG A 63 26.67 2.44 -18.64
CA ARG A 63 27.73 1.40 -18.68
C ARG A 63 27.60 0.43 -19.87
N SER A 64 26.43 0.37 -20.51
CA SER A 64 26.21 -0.43 -21.72
C SER A 64 26.91 0.17 -22.95
N ASP A 65 27.22 1.47 -22.95
CA ASP A 65 28.02 2.12 -23.99
C ASP A 65 29.48 2.23 -23.52
N SER A 66 30.43 1.89 -24.39
CA SER A 66 31.87 1.99 -24.12
C SER A 66 32.35 3.40 -23.79
N LYS A 67 31.54 4.42 -24.08
CA LYS A 67 31.82 5.84 -23.78
C LYS A 67 30.96 6.43 -22.67
N ASN A 68 30.22 5.61 -21.90
CA ASN A 68 29.33 6.07 -20.83
C ASN A 68 28.29 7.10 -21.29
N ARG A 69 27.57 6.81 -22.37
CA ARG A 69 26.58 7.71 -22.98
C ARG A 69 25.17 7.18 -22.85
N LEU A 70 24.19 8.07 -22.81
CA LEU A 70 22.77 7.75 -22.66
C LEU A 70 21.94 8.40 -23.78
N PHE A 71 21.07 7.67 -24.46
CA PHE A 71 20.16 8.28 -25.43
C PHE A 71 19.17 9.25 -24.76
N VAL A 72 18.96 10.42 -25.37
CA VAL A 72 17.99 11.44 -24.88
C VAL A 72 16.57 10.88 -24.80
N SER A 73 16.23 9.92 -25.67
CA SER A 73 14.96 9.18 -25.63
C SER A 73 14.66 8.48 -24.30
N TYR A 74 15.67 8.12 -23.51
CA TYR A 74 15.45 7.56 -22.16
C TYR A 74 14.93 8.61 -21.18
N LEU A 75 15.34 9.88 -21.34
CA LEU A 75 14.86 10.98 -20.49
C LEU A 75 13.41 11.34 -20.78
N LEU A 76 12.98 11.28 -22.05
CA LEU A 76 11.57 11.48 -22.44
C LEU A 76 10.64 10.47 -21.75
N ASN A 77 11.14 9.29 -21.37
CA ASN A 77 10.35 8.29 -20.67
C ASN A 77 10.20 8.53 -19.17
N CYS A 78 10.96 9.46 -18.59
CA CYS A 78 10.95 9.75 -17.16
C CYS A 78 9.70 10.51 -16.75
N SER A 79 9.02 10.05 -15.69
CA SER A 79 7.74 10.61 -15.25
C SER A 79 7.79 12.11 -14.95
N LYS A 80 8.88 12.63 -14.37
CA LYS A 80 9.00 14.07 -14.08
C LYS A 80 9.26 14.91 -15.34
N VAL A 81 9.97 14.37 -16.33
CA VAL A 81 10.17 15.06 -17.63
C VAL A 81 8.84 15.13 -18.39
N LYS A 82 8.06 14.03 -18.37
CA LYS A 82 6.69 14.01 -18.91
C LYS A 82 5.76 15.01 -18.20
N ALA A 83 5.90 15.17 -16.89
CA ALA A 83 5.10 16.11 -16.10
C ALA A 83 5.39 17.58 -16.44
N LEU A 84 6.62 17.89 -16.87
CA LEU A 84 7.01 19.21 -17.38
C LEU A 84 6.51 19.48 -18.82
N GLY A 85 5.79 18.54 -19.43
CA GLY A 85 5.23 18.70 -20.77
C GLY A 85 6.24 18.55 -21.91
N ILE A 86 7.45 18.07 -21.61
CA ILE A 86 8.52 17.91 -22.60
C ILE A 86 8.26 16.65 -23.42
N THR A 87 8.17 16.81 -24.72
CA THR A 87 7.78 15.73 -25.64
C THR A 87 8.77 15.48 -26.75
N LYS A 88 9.67 16.42 -27.02
CA LYS A 88 10.67 16.34 -28.10
C LYS A 88 12.08 16.27 -27.56
N GLU A 89 12.97 15.58 -28.28
CA GLU A 89 14.40 15.52 -27.94
C GLU A 89 15.09 16.88 -28.08
N GLU A 90 14.65 17.69 -29.04
CA GLU A 90 15.14 19.05 -29.32
C GLU A 90 15.03 19.98 -28.10
N GLU A 91 13.93 19.89 -27.35
CA GLU A 91 13.67 20.69 -26.15
C GLU A 91 14.69 20.39 -25.04
N ILE A 92 15.15 19.14 -24.95
CA ILE A 92 16.18 18.72 -23.99
C ILE A 92 17.57 19.16 -24.47
N THR A 93 17.85 19.05 -25.77
CA THR A 93 19.15 19.47 -26.33
C THR A 93 19.35 20.98 -26.24
N ASP A 94 18.30 21.77 -26.48
CA ASP A 94 18.32 23.23 -26.39
C ASP A 94 18.41 23.72 -24.93
N ALA A 95 17.83 22.97 -24.00
CA ALA A 95 17.97 23.24 -22.57
C ALA A 95 19.39 22.96 -22.06
N LEU A 96 20.06 21.93 -22.62
CA LEU A 96 21.40 21.52 -22.25
C LEU A 96 22.51 22.22 -23.04
N GLN A 97 22.17 23.04 -24.04
CA GLN A 97 23.14 23.76 -24.85
C GLN A 97 23.92 24.75 -23.98
N GLY A 98 25.23 24.49 -23.78
CA GLY A 98 26.12 25.30 -22.94
C GLY A 98 26.17 24.89 -21.46
N HIS A 99 25.60 23.75 -21.08
CA HIS A 99 25.67 23.25 -19.70
C HIS A 99 27.06 22.67 -19.36
N GLU A 100 27.59 22.98 -18.17
CA GLU A 100 28.99 22.65 -17.81
C GLU A 100 29.21 21.17 -17.43
N LEU A 101 28.16 20.49 -16.95
CA LEU A 101 28.26 19.13 -16.41
C LEU A 101 27.73 18.03 -17.34
N ILE A 102 26.86 18.40 -18.29
CA ILE A 102 26.07 17.48 -19.12
C ILE A 102 26.23 17.92 -20.56
N PHE A 103 26.85 17.07 -21.38
CA PHE A 103 27.08 17.35 -22.79
C PHE A 103 26.18 16.50 -23.69
N VAL A 104 25.75 17.08 -24.80
CA VAL A 104 25.01 16.38 -25.85
C VAL A 104 25.97 16.05 -26.99
N GLU A 105 26.15 14.76 -27.30
CA GLU A 105 26.87 14.23 -28.45
C GLU A 105 25.88 13.54 -29.40
N PHE A 106 26.09 13.65 -30.71
CA PHE A 106 25.31 12.92 -31.70
C PHE A 106 26.02 11.63 -32.10
N ASN A 107 25.29 10.51 -32.20
CA ASN A 107 25.84 9.28 -32.75
C ASN A 107 26.01 9.38 -34.28
N LYS A 108 26.71 8.40 -34.88
CA LYS A 108 26.81 8.23 -36.34
C LYS A 108 25.46 8.18 -37.06
N ASP A 109 24.41 7.77 -36.35
CA ASP A 109 23.03 7.70 -36.85
C ASP A 109 22.22 9.00 -36.61
N GLY A 110 22.86 10.10 -36.18
CA GLY A 110 22.20 11.39 -35.93
C GLY A 110 21.37 11.46 -34.64
N LYS A 111 21.39 10.44 -33.78
CA LYS A 111 20.65 10.43 -32.51
C LYS A 111 21.39 11.16 -31.40
N ALA A 112 20.68 11.99 -30.63
CA ALA A 112 21.21 12.72 -29.50
C ALA A 112 21.49 11.79 -28.30
N MET A 113 22.69 11.89 -27.75
CA MET A 113 23.15 11.16 -26.57
C MET A 113 23.76 12.11 -25.55
N ILE A 114 23.49 11.87 -24.28
CA ILE A 114 24.04 12.62 -23.16
C ILE A 114 25.28 11.92 -22.63
N LYS A 115 26.30 12.72 -22.35
CA LYS A 115 27.55 12.31 -21.73
C LYS A 115 27.87 13.25 -20.56
N LEU A 116 28.35 12.68 -19.47
CA LEU A 116 28.77 13.45 -18.30
C LEU A 116 30.25 13.80 -18.40
N ASN A 117 30.62 14.95 -17.85
CA ASN A 117 32.02 15.35 -17.70
C ASN A 117 32.76 14.55 -16.61
N LYS A 118 32.00 13.86 -15.74
CA LYS A 118 32.52 13.12 -14.59
C LYS A 118 32.45 11.61 -14.83
N ASN A 119 33.34 10.87 -14.17
CA ASN A 119 33.27 9.42 -14.12
C ASN A 119 32.04 8.97 -13.34
N LEU A 120 31.42 7.88 -13.78
CA LEU A 120 30.25 7.32 -13.10
C LEU A 120 30.64 6.83 -11.70
N PRO A 121 29.86 7.14 -10.66
CA PRO A 121 30.08 6.57 -9.34
C PRO A 121 29.86 5.05 -9.35
N ASP A 122 30.49 4.34 -8.42
CA ASP A 122 30.23 2.92 -8.25
C ASP A 122 28.78 2.67 -7.85
N LEU A 123 28.17 1.66 -8.47
CA LEU A 123 26.80 1.26 -8.15
C LEU A 123 26.79 0.65 -6.75
N GLU A 124 26.29 1.41 -5.78
CA GLU A 124 25.93 0.82 -4.52
C GLU A 124 24.66 0.01 -4.76
N PRO A 125 24.67 -1.32 -4.58
CA PRO A 125 23.43 -2.06 -4.61
C PRO A 125 22.57 -1.42 -3.53
N LYS A 126 21.47 -0.75 -3.92
CA LYS A 126 20.48 -0.19 -2.99
C LYS A 126 20.38 -1.21 -1.88
N LYS A 127 20.83 -0.86 -0.67
CA LYS A 127 20.59 -1.70 0.50
C LYS A 127 19.11 -1.93 0.40
N LYS A 128 18.72 -3.15 0.01
CA LYS A 128 17.34 -3.55 0.17
C LYS A 128 17.20 -3.32 1.65
N ILE A 129 16.50 -2.28 2.05
CA ILE A 129 15.83 -2.24 3.32
C ILE A 129 14.83 -3.39 3.14
N LYS A 130 15.35 -4.62 3.25
CA LYS A 130 14.72 -5.69 3.95
C LYS A 130 14.65 -5.10 5.35
N GLU A 131 13.69 -4.19 5.55
CA GLU A 131 12.80 -4.33 6.66
C GLU A 131 12.34 -5.79 6.58
N LYS A 132 13.17 -6.67 7.15
CA LYS A 132 12.69 -7.78 7.94
C LYS A 132 11.87 -7.12 9.04
N SER A 133 10.70 -6.61 8.67
CA SER A 133 9.55 -6.69 9.53
C SER A 133 9.33 -8.19 9.65
N SER A 134 9.99 -8.80 10.62
CA SER A 134 9.75 -10.15 11.13
C SER A 134 8.34 -10.31 11.72
N LEU A 135 7.40 -9.47 11.30
CA LEU A 135 5.98 -9.38 11.65
C LEU A 135 5.08 -9.25 10.40
N ASN A 136 5.63 -9.32 9.18
CA ASN A 136 4.86 -9.38 7.92
C ASN A 136 4.69 -10.83 7.41
N THR A 137 4.60 -11.81 8.31
CA THR A 137 4.06 -13.12 7.97
C THR A 137 2.54 -13.02 7.92
N LYS A 138 2.01 -12.34 6.89
CA LYS A 138 0.60 -12.54 6.52
C LYS A 138 0.43 -14.02 6.24
N ASP A 139 -0.41 -14.67 7.03
CA ASP A 139 -0.63 -16.08 6.89
C ASP A 139 -1.34 -16.33 5.55
N LEU A 140 -0.76 -17.18 4.71
CA LEU A 140 -1.33 -17.53 3.42
C LEU A 140 -2.61 -18.36 3.52
N HIS A 141 -3.03 -18.75 4.72
CA HIS A 141 -4.34 -19.34 4.97
C HIS A 141 -5.41 -18.33 5.36
N ASP A 142 -5.07 -17.06 5.64
CA ASP A 142 -6.07 -16.01 5.94
C ASP A 142 -7.08 -15.84 4.80
N GLY A 143 -6.65 -16.09 3.55
CA GLY A 143 -7.52 -16.05 2.37
C GLY A 143 -8.30 -17.32 2.11
N GLY A 144 -8.21 -18.29 3.03
CA GLY A 144 -8.79 -19.61 2.92
C GLY A 144 -7.74 -20.69 3.09
N CYS A 145 -8.10 -21.75 3.82
CA CYS A 145 -7.23 -22.90 4.02
C CYS A 145 -6.88 -23.56 2.67
N ILE A 146 -5.59 -23.88 2.51
CA ILE A 146 -5.07 -24.56 1.33
C ILE A 146 -4.71 -25.97 1.77
N LEU A 147 -5.38 -26.94 1.19
CA LEU A 147 -5.27 -28.33 1.58
C LEU A 147 -4.60 -29.11 0.46
N LYS A 148 -3.89 -30.16 0.84
CA LYS A 148 -3.24 -31.11 -0.05
C LYS A 148 -3.65 -32.51 0.33
N ILE A 149 -4.00 -33.29 -0.68
CA ILE A 149 -4.22 -34.72 -0.57
C ILE A 149 -3.18 -35.38 -1.47
N SER A 150 -2.46 -36.37 -0.95
CA SER A 150 -1.41 -37.11 -1.66
C SER A 150 -1.79 -38.58 -1.71
N ASN A 151 -1.14 -39.34 -2.60
CA ASN A 151 -1.38 -40.79 -2.78
C ASN A 151 -2.83 -41.13 -3.17
N LEU A 152 -3.44 -40.31 -4.02
CA LEU A 152 -4.77 -40.62 -4.58
C LEU A 152 -4.66 -41.79 -5.57
N PRO A 153 -5.63 -42.73 -5.56
CA PRO A 153 -5.66 -43.81 -6.53
C PRO A 153 -5.91 -43.26 -7.94
N GLU A 154 -5.45 -43.96 -8.97
CA GLU A 154 -5.61 -43.52 -10.39
C GLU A 154 -7.08 -43.38 -10.81
N THR A 155 -7.99 -44.04 -10.09
CA THR A 155 -9.44 -43.96 -10.29
C THR A 155 -10.09 -42.73 -9.64
N ALA A 156 -9.39 -42.01 -8.75
CA ALA A 156 -9.93 -40.86 -8.03
C ALA A 156 -9.98 -39.61 -8.92
N SER A 157 -11.19 -39.29 -9.38
CA SER A 157 -11.48 -38.03 -10.04
C SER A 157 -11.61 -36.86 -9.05
N TRP A 158 -11.24 -35.66 -9.49
CA TRP A 158 -11.40 -34.43 -8.71
C TRP A 158 -12.85 -34.19 -8.23
N SER A 159 -13.85 -34.69 -8.98
CA SER A 159 -15.26 -34.59 -8.61
C SER A 159 -15.59 -35.43 -7.38
N SER A 160 -15.06 -36.66 -7.31
CA SER A 160 -15.27 -37.55 -6.16
C SER A 160 -14.65 -36.95 -4.89
N ILE A 161 -13.43 -36.42 -5.01
CA ILE A 161 -12.75 -35.71 -3.91
C ILE A 161 -13.58 -34.52 -3.42
N LYS A 162 -14.12 -33.74 -4.35
CA LYS A 162 -14.95 -32.57 -4.05
C LYS A 162 -16.23 -32.96 -3.31
N ASP A 163 -16.88 -34.06 -3.73
CA ASP A 163 -18.13 -34.51 -3.12
C ASP A 163 -17.89 -35.09 -1.72
N SER A 164 -16.90 -35.97 -1.54
CA SER A 164 -16.50 -36.47 -0.21
C SER A 164 -16.13 -35.33 0.75
N LEU A 165 -15.36 -34.34 0.29
CA LEU A 165 -15.00 -33.18 1.10
C LEU A 165 -16.22 -32.33 1.46
N LYS A 166 -17.19 -32.20 0.54
CA LYS A 166 -18.40 -31.43 0.78
C LYS A 166 -19.28 -32.09 1.84
N GLU A 167 -19.35 -33.42 1.87
CA GLU A 167 -20.05 -34.16 2.92
C GLU A 167 -19.35 -33.99 4.28
N LYS A 168 -18.03 -34.16 4.31
CA LYS A 168 -17.25 -33.98 5.55
C LYS A 168 -17.35 -32.56 6.12
N LEU A 169 -17.31 -31.54 5.25
CA LEU A 169 -17.48 -30.15 5.66
C LEU A 169 -18.90 -29.84 6.14
N LYS A 170 -19.94 -30.52 5.63
CA LYS A 170 -21.30 -30.37 6.14
C LYS A 170 -21.46 -30.97 7.54
N GLU A 171 -20.79 -32.09 7.84
CA GLU A 171 -20.77 -32.68 9.19
C GLU A 171 -20.11 -31.72 10.19
N LEU A 172 -18.96 -31.16 9.82
CA LEU A 172 -18.19 -30.27 10.70
C LEU A 172 -18.82 -28.88 10.83
N GLN A 173 -19.46 -28.37 9.77
CA GLN A 173 -20.05 -27.04 9.76
C GLN A 173 -21.37 -26.98 8.97
N PRO A 174 -22.48 -27.47 9.56
CA PRO A 174 -23.78 -27.58 8.89
C PRO A 174 -24.33 -26.24 8.39
N GLU A 175 -24.03 -25.16 9.11
CA GLU A 175 -24.50 -23.81 8.80
C GLU A 175 -23.83 -23.19 7.57
N SER A 176 -22.65 -23.71 7.17
CA SER A 176 -21.85 -23.14 6.10
C SER A 176 -22.07 -23.83 4.77
N GLN A 177 -22.71 -23.11 3.84
CA GLN A 177 -22.91 -23.61 2.49
C GLN A 177 -21.73 -23.27 1.57
N ASN A 178 -21.30 -24.25 0.78
CA ASN A 178 -20.35 -24.08 -0.31
C ASN A 178 -18.98 -23.49 0.12
N LEU A 179 -18.34 -24.16 1.09
CA LEU A 179 -17.01 -23.80 1.59
C LEU A 179 -15.87 -24.08 0.61
N ILE A 180 -16.05 -24.98 -0.35
CA ILE A 180 -15.01 -25.30 -1.34
C ILE A 180 -14.97 -24.21 -2.41
N ARG A 181 -13.83 -23.53 -2.55
CA ARG A 181 -13.61 -22.52 -3.60
C ARG A 181 -13.09 -23.15 -4.88
N TYR A 182 -12.10 -24.02 -4.77
CA TYR A 182 -11.42 -24.62 -5.91
C TYR A 182 -10.85 -25.98 -5.53
N VAL A 183 -10.87 -26.91 -6.49
CA VAL A 183 -10.22 -28.21 -6.42
C VAL A 183 -9.41 -28.35 -7.69
N SER A 184 -8.11 -28.65 -7.57
CA SER A 184 -7.25 -28.86 -8.72
C SER A 184 -7.53 -30.20 -9.38
N GLN A 185 -7.13 -30.35 -10.64
CA GLN A 185 -7.03 -31.68 -11.23
C GLN A 185 -6.00 -32.52 -10.45
N THR A 186 -6.20 -33.83 -10.43
CA THR A 186 -5.24 -34.79 -9.88
C THR A 186 -4.00 -34.79 -10.76
N THR A 187 -2.84 -34.58 -10.15
CA THR A 187 -1.54 -34.66 -10.83
C THR A 187 -1.17 -36.12 -11.12
N GLN A 188 -0.16 -36.32 -11.98
CA GLN A 188 0.36 -37.67 -12.28
C GLN A 188 0.87 -38.38 -11.02
N ASP A 189 1.35 -37.62 -10.04
CA ASP A 189 1.83 -38.14 -8.74
C ASP A 189 0.69 -38.41 -7.74
N GLY A 190 -0.57 -38.48 -8.20
CA GLY A 190 -1.73 -38.71 -7.33
C GLY A 190 -1.96 -37.60 -6.29
N THR A 191 -1.53 -36.36 -6.58
CA THR A 191 -1.70 -35.22 -5.66
C THR A 191 -2.80 -34.26 -6.14
N CYS A 192 -3.65 -33.81 -5.23
CA CYS A 192 -4.68 -32.81 -5.47
C CYS A 192 -4.58 -31.67 -4.44
N PHE A 193 -4.78 -30.43 -4.90
CA PHE A 193 -4.82 -29.25 -4.05
C PHE A 193 -6.23 -28.65 -4.01
N ILE A 194 -6.65 -28.25 -2.82
CA ILE A 194 -7.96 -27.67 -2.57
C ILE A 194 -7.80 -26.31 -1.91
N LEU A 195 -8.61 -25.35 -2.33
CA LEU A 195 -8.77 -24.07 -1.66
C LEU A 195 -10.17 -24.03 -1.03
N LEU A 196 -10.22 -23.86 0.29
CA LEU A 196 -11.45 -23.56 1.00
C LEU A 196 -11.63 -22.04 1.09
N LYS A 197 -12.88 -21.61 1.25
CA LYS A 197 -13.22 -20.26 1.72
C LYS A 197 -12.87 -20.18 3.21
N PRO A 198 -12.50 -19.00 3.74
CA PRO A 198 -12.35 -18.84 5.17
C PRO A 198 -13.68 -19.06 5.90
N PHE A 199 -13.63 -19.70 7.05
CA PHE A 199 -14.76 -19.85 7.97
C PHE A 199 -14.26 -19.90 9.42
N LYS A 200 -15.19 -19.88 10.38
CA LYS A 200 -14.85 -19.87 11.81
C LYS A 200 -14.10 -21.16 12.18
N ASP A 201 -12.96 -21.01 12.85
CA ASP A 201 -12.11 -22.12 13.34
C ASP A 201 -11.62 -23.08 12.24
N ASP A 202 -11.55 -22.60 10.99
CA ASP A 202 -11.23 -23.39 9.81
C ASP A 202 -9.96 -24.23 9.93
N ARG A 203 -8.87 -23.62 10.42
CA ARG A 203 -7.57 -24.29 10.59
C ARG A 203 -7.60 -25.44 11.58
N LEU A 204 -8.36 -25.30 12.66
CA LEU A 204 -8.46 -26.34 13.69
C LEU A 204 -9.27 -27.51 13.15
N LEU A 205 -10.36 -27.21 12.44
CA LEU A 205 -11.27 -28.20 11.87
C LEU A 205 -10.65 -29.02 10.73
N VAL A 206 -9.72 -28.44 9.97
CA VAL A 206 -9.06 -29.14 8.84
C VAL A 206 -7.80 -29.90 9.24
N LYS A 207 -7.27 -29.71 10.46
CA LYS A 207 -5.95 -30.24 10.86
C LYS A 207 -5.91 -31.77 10.93
N ASP A 208 -7.00 -32.38 11.42
CA ASP A 208 -7.12 -33.82 11.65
C ASP A 208 -8.20 -34.45 10.73
N MET A 209 -8.36 -33.87 9.54
CA MET A 209 -9.38 -34.29 8.58
C MET A 209 -8.89 -35.44 7.70
N GLU A 210 -9.73 -36.46 7.55
CA GLU A 210 -9.54 -37.56 6.61
C GLU A 210 -10.74 -37.67 5.67
N LEU A 211 -10.50 -38.09 4.43
CA LEU A 211 -11.54 -38.30 3.42
C LEU A 211 -11.58 -39.76 3.01
N ALA A 212 -12.78 -40.34 3.04
CA ALA A 212 -13.07 -41.63 2.43
C ALA A 212 -13.17 -41.46 0.92
N ILE A 213 -12.23 -42.05 0.17
CA ILE A 213 -12.18 -42.03 -1.28
C ILE A 213 -12.04 -43.49 -1.76
N GLY A 214 -13.15 -44.09 -2.18
CA GLY A 214 -13.18 -45.52 -2.49
C GLY A 214 -13.11 -46.36 -1.21
N GLU A 215 -12.12 -47.25 -1.12
CA GLU A 215 -11.87 -48.08 0.07
C GLU A 215 -10.82 -47.47 1.02
N ASP A 216 -10.14 -46.40 0.58
CA ASP A 216 -9.06 -45.76 1.31
C ASP A 216 -9.55 -44.55 2.11
N ASN A 217 -9.03 -44.42 3.34
CA ASN A 217 -9.11 -43.18 4.11
C ASN A 217 -7.80 -42.40 3.91
N ILE A 218 -7.89 -41.25 3.25
CA ILE A 218 -6.73 -40.45 2.88
C ILE A 218 -6.68 -39.19 3.74
N PRO A 219 -5.54 -38.91 4.42
CA PRO A 219 -5.40 -37.73 5.25
C PRO A 219 -5.33 -36.45 4.42
N VAL A 220 -5.99 -35.41 4.91
CA VAL A 220 -5.98 -34.07 4.33
C VAL A 220 -4.95 -33.24 5.07
N ILE A 221 -3.96 -32.72 4.35
CA ILE A 221 -2.85 -31.99 4.93
C ILE A 221 -3.04 -30.49 4.68
N LEU A 222 -3.03 -29.69 5.74
CA LEU A 222 -2.88 -28.23 5.62
C LEU A 222 -1.46 -27.92 5.15
N VAL A 223 -1.31 -27.34 3.96
CA VAL A 223 0.03 -27.06 3.40
C VAL A 223 0.77 -26.01 4.22
N ASN A 224 2.10 -26.08 4.26
CA ASN A 224 2.90 -25.04 4.93
C ASN A 224 2.95 -23.74 4.10
N GLN A 225 3.50 -22.66 4.67
CA GLN A 225 3.54 -21.34 4.02
C GLN A 225 4.31 -21.32 2.69
N ASP A 226 5.40 -22.08 2.57
CA ASP A 226 6.20 -22.08 1.35
C ASP A 226 5.52 -22.87 0.22
N GLU A 227 4.88 -23.99 0.56
CA GLU A 227 4.06 -24.76 -0.36
C GLU A 227 2.80 -23.99 -0.76
N ALA A 228 2.11 -23.35 0.19
CA ALA A 228 0.99 -22.45 -0.08
C ALA A 228 1.35 -21.37 -1.12
N ARG A 229 2.51 -20.72 -0.96
CA ARG A 229 2.98 -19.68 -1.89
C ARG A 229 3.18 -20.25 -3.30
N LYS A 230 3.76 -21.44 -3.42
CA LYS A 230 3.95 -22.12 -4.70
C LYS A 230 2.59 -22.47 -5.31
N THR A 231 1.74 -23.16 -4.57
CA THR A 231 0.41 -23.60 -4.99
C THR A 231 -0.47 -22.45 -5.48
N ILE A 232 -0.51 -21.33 -4.75
CA ILE A 232 -1.26 -20.13 -5.17
C ILE A 232 -0.78 -19.64 -6.54
N ARG A 233 0.53 -19.68 -6.81
CA ARG A 233 1.12 -19.09 -8.01
C ARG A 233 1.08 -20.04 -9.21
N THR A 234 1.21 -21.34 -8.99
CA THR A 234 1.39 -22.34 -10.07
C THR A 234 0.16 -23.21 -10.30
N VAL A 235 -0.61 -23.54 -9.25
CA VAL A 235 -1.74 -24.48 -9.35
C VAL A 235 -3.06 -23.73 -9.55
N PHE A 236 -3.27 -22.64 -8.81
CA PHE A 236 -4.54 -21.92 -8.88
C PHE A 236 -4.65 -21.04 -10.13
N PRO A 237 -5.75 -21.11 -10.90
CA PRO A 237 -6.00 -20.19 -12.00
C PRO A 237 -6.04 -18.73 -11.56
N ARG A 238 -5.67 -17.80 -12.45
CA ARG A 238 -5.64 -16.36 -12.15
C ARG A 238 -6.96 -15.80 -11.60
N HIS A 239 -8.10 -16.32 -12.06
CA HIS A 239 -9.41 -15.87 -11.55
C HIS A 239 -9.63 -16.28 -10.08
N ILE A 240 -9.23 -17.51 -9.70
CA ILE A 240 -9.28 -17.98 -8.30
C ILE A 240 -8.34 -17.18 -7.41
N GLN A 241 -7.13 -16.86 -7.88
CA GLN A 241 -6.19 -16.01 -7.15
C GLN A 241 -6.80 -14.61 -6.87
N LYS A 242 -7.42 -14.00 -7.89
CA LYS A 242 -8.09 -12.70 -7.75
C LYS A 242 -9.30 -12.76 -6.81
N GLU A 243 -10.11 -13.81 -6.87
CA GLU A 243 -11.22 -14.00 -5.94
C GLU A 243 -10.76 -14.15 -4.50
N ARG A 244 -9.69 -14.94 -4.27
CA ARG A 244 -9.07 -15.09 -2.95
C ARG A 244 -8.59 -13.75 -2.40
N GLU A 245 -7.94 -12.93 -3.23
CA GLU A 245 -7.50 -11.60 -2.83
C GLU A 245 -8.67 -10.65 -2.54
N LYS A 246 -9.75 -10.73 -3.32
CA LYS A 246 -10.99 -9.98 -3.05
C LYS A 246 -11.60 -10.36 -1.70
N GLU A 247 -11.68 -11.66 -1.38
CA GLU A 247 -12.21 -12.12 -0.10
C GLU A 247 -11.36 -11.64 1.07
N LEU A 248 -10.02 -11.75 0.95
CA LEU A 248 -9.08 -11.20 1.93
C LEU A 248 -9.29 -9.70 2.16
N ASN A 249 -9.49 -8.94 1.08
CA ASN A 249 -9.71 -7.50 1.18
C ASN A 249 -11.08 -7.20 1.79
N LYS A 250 -12.12 -7.97 1.46
CA LYS A 250 -13.44 -7.87 2.08
C LYS A 250 -13.39 -8.13 3.58
N GLN A 251 -12.68 -9.16 4.02
CA GLN A 251 -12.49 -9.47 5.44
C GLN A 251 -11.73 -8.36 6.17
N LYS A 252 -10.64 -7.86 5.58
CA LYS A 252 -9.91 -6.71 6.14
C LYS A 252 -10.80 -5.48 6.24
N MET A 253 -11.56 -5.18 5.20
CA MET A 253 -12.51 -4.06 5.20
C MET A 253 -13.55 -4.22 6.31
N ALA A 254 -14.17 -5.40 6.42
CA ALA A 254 -15.12 -5.71 7.49
C ALA A 254 -14.50 -5.55 8.88
N PHE A 255 -13.28 -6.06 9.08
CA PHE A 255 -12.55 -5.92 10.33
C PHE A 255 -12.23 -4.46 10.68
N THR A 256 -11.76 -3.67 9.70
CA THR A 256 -11.47 -2.24 9.91
C THR A 256 -12.71 -1.37 10.04
N ALA A 257 -13.87 -1.86 9.58
CA ALA A 257 -15.16 -1.20 9.70
C ALA A 257 -15.85 -1.48 11.05
N MET A 258 -15.30 -2.37 11.88
CA MET A 258 -15.84 -2.61 13.22
C MET A 258 -15.62 -1.39 14.12
N PRO A 259 -16.55 -1.12 15.04
CA PRO A 259 -16.38 -0.05 16.02
C PRO A 259 -15.16 -0.29 16.92
N ILE A 260 -14.48 0.79 17.28
CA ILE A 260 -13.27 0.78 18.11
C ILE A 260 -13.42 1.71 19.31
N VAL A 261 -12.68 1.45 20.38
CA VAL A 261 -12.61 2.30 21.57
C VAL A 261 -11.19 2.83 21.75
N ILE A 262 -11.02 4.15 21.74
CA ILE A 262 -9.74 4.82 21.94
C ILE A 262 -9.94 6.03 22.85
N GLY A 263 -9.09 6.18 23.87
CA GLY A 263 -9.16 7.32 24.79
C GLY A 263 -10.48 7.43 25.54
N GLY A 264 -11.16 6.31 25.77
CA GLY A 264 -12.49 6.26 26.37
C GLY A 264 -13.63 6.59 25.42
N GLN A 265 -13.36 6.89 24.14
CA GLN A 265 -14.36 7.21 23.13
C GLN A 265 -14.57 6.07 22.14
N THR A 266 -15.82 5.83 21.78
CA THR A 266 -16.21 4.89 20.72
C THR A 266 -16.19 5.60 19.35
N PHE A 267 -15.58 4.96 18.36
CA PHE A 267 -15.62 5.39 16.96
C PHE A 267 -16.24 4.28 16.11
N ALA A 268 -17.04 4.67 15.10
CA ALA A 268 -17.71 3.72 14.21
C ALA A 268 -16.74 2.80 13.44
N SER A 269 -15.53 3.29 13.15
CA SER A 269 -14.47 2.52 12.47
C SER A 269 -13.13 3.23 12.61
N ILE A 270 -12.05 2.58 12.17
CA ILE A 270 -10.72 3.21 12.06
C ILE A 270 -10.73 4.39 11.08
N GLU A 271 -11.52 4.28 10.00
CA GLU A 271 -11.66 5.38 9.03
C GLU A 271 -12.41 6.56 9.63
N HIS A 272 -13.43 6.31 10.45
CA HIS A 272 -14.12 7.36 11.19
C HIS A 272 -13.16 8.10 12.12
N LEU A 273 -12.34 7.38 12.89
CA LEU A 273 -11.30 7.99 13.72
C LEU A 273 -10.31 8.84 12.91
N ARG A 274 -9.81 8.30 11.78
CA ARG A 274 -8.89 9.01 10.89
C ARG A 274 -9.49 10.33 10.43
N ARG A 275 -10.76 10.32 10.03
CA ARG A 275 -11.50 11.51 9.61
C ARG A 275 -11.64 12.51 10.76
N CYS A 276 -12.06 12.07 11.96
CA CYS A 276 -12.19 12.95 13.12
C CYS A 276 -10.88 13.64 13.48
N ILE A 277 -9.74 12.92 13.47
CA ILE A 277 -8.44 13.53 13.79
C ILE A 277 -8.02 14.53 12.71
N LYS A 278 -8.31 14.23 11.45
CA LYS A 278 -8.04 15.14 10.33
C LYS A 278 -8.87 16.43 10.47
N GLU A 279 -10.17 16.31 10.79
CA GLU A 279 -11.05 17.44 11.06
C GLU A 279 -10.53 18.30 12.22
N VAL A 280 -10.08 17.68 13.33
CA VAL A 280 -9.46 18.39 14.45
C VAL A 280 -8.24 19.20 13.99
N LEU A 281 -7.37 18.60 13.17
CA LEU A 281 -6.16 19.27 12.67
C LEU A 281 -6.47 20.43 11.71
N GLU A 282 -7.49 20.28 10.87
CA GLU A 282 -7.92 21.31 9.91
C GLU A 282 -8.57 22.51 10.62
N GLN A 283 -9.48 22.23 11.58
CA GLN A 283 -10.27 23.24 12.29
C GLN A 283 -9.49 24.00 13.36
N SER A 284 -8.48 23.37 13.96
CA SER A 284 -7.72 24.02 15.04
C SER A 284 -6.72 25.03 14.49
N GLU A 285 -6.49 26.11 15.23
CA GLU A 285 -5.50 27.13 14.88
C GLU A 285 -4.07 26.68 15.23
N ILE A 286 -3.08 27.33 14.62
CA ILE A 286 -1.69 27.07 14.97
C ILE A 286 -1.45 27.60 16.38
N GLY A 287 -0.79 26.82 17.22
CA GLY A 287 -0.57 27.13 18.63
C GLY A 287 -1.67 26.65 19.56
N THR A 288 -2.77 26.08 19.06
CA THR A 288 -3.79 25.45 19.92
C THR A 288 -3.15 24.36 20.78
N VAL A 289 -3.30 24.46 22.10
CA VAL A 289 -2.86 23.46 23.08
C VAL A 289 -4.08 22.69 23.57
N PHE A 290 -4.01 21.37 23.52
CA PHE A 290 -5.08 20.51 24.01
C PHE A 290 -4.90 20.24 25.51
N GLU A 291 -5.90 20.62 26.31
CA GLU A 291 -5.93 20.37 27.74
C GLU A 291 -6.01 18.88 28.07
N LYS A 292 -5.38 18.46 29.18
CA LYS A 292 -5.29 17.04 29.58
C LYS A 292 -6.65 16.36 29.78
N ASP A 293 -7.64 17.12 30.24
CA ASP A 293 -8.98 16.59 30.49
C ASP A 293 -9.83 16.51 29.21
N SER A 294 -9.42 17.20 28.15
CA SER A 294 -10.13 17.20 26.88
C SER A 294 -10.17 15.80 26.25
N LEU A 295 -11.30 15.49 25.63
CA LEU A 295 -11.48 14.23 24.90
C LEU A 295 -10.43 14.08 23.80
N THR A 296 -10.14 15.16 23.08
CA THR A 296 -9.14 15.21 22.00
C THR A 296 -7.76 14.83 22.51
N TYR A 297 -7.32 15.36 23.66
CA TYR A 297 -6.04 14.99 24.25
C TYR A 297 -5.99 13.50 24.60
N LYS A 298 -7.02 12.98 25.28
CA LYS A 298 -7.10 11.56 25.66
C LYS A 298 -7.02 10.63 24.44
N VAL A 299 -7.72 10.97 23.37
CA VAL A 299 -7.67 10.23 22.10
C VAL A 299 -6.28 10.30 21.47
N LEU A 300 -5.67 11.48 21.36
CA LEU A 300 -4.34 11.66 20.77
C LEU A 300 -3.25 10.92 21.54
N VAL A 301 -3.28 10.97 22.87
CA VAL A 301 -2.36 10.22 23.74
C VAL A 301 -2.57 8.70 23.57
N SER A 302 -3.82 8.24 23.52
CA SER A 302 -4.11 6.82 23.31
C SER A 302 -3.68 6.32 21.93
N ILE A 303 -3.68 7.19 20.92
CA ILE A 303 -3.16 6.85 19.58
C ILE A 303 -1.63 6.76 19.59
N LEU A 304 -0.95 7.58 20.39
CA LEU A 304 0.51 7.53 20.55
C LEU A 304 1.00 6.19 21.09
N ASP A 305 0.17 5.45 21.82
CA ASP A 305 0.48 4.07 22.24
C ASP A 305 0.72 3.12 21.06
N TYR A 306 0.23 3.46 19.87
CA TYR A 306 0.43 2.70 18.64
C TYR A 306 1.59 3.25 17.78
N HIS A 307 2.35 4.24 18.28
CA HIS A 307 3.50 4.74 17.54
C HIS A 307 4.65 3.70 17.53
N PRO A 308 5.37 3.49 16.40
CA PRO A 308 6.48 2.53 16.34
C PRO A 308 7.60 2.77 17.38
N ARG A 309 7.74 4.02 17.82
CA ARG A 309 8.63 4.45 18.92
C ARG A 309 7.82 4.92 20.13
N ARG A 310 6.90 4.08 20.60
CA ARG A 310 5.98 4.41 21.70
C ARG A 310 6.73 4.92 22.92
N GLU A 311 7.68 4.14 23.43
CA GLU A 311 8.39 4.40 24.69
C GLU A 311 9.07 5.77 24.71
N GLU A 312 9.66 6.18 23.59
CA GLU A 312 10.28 7.51 23.42
C GLU A 312 9.21 8.60 23.38
N LYS A 313 8.18 8.43 22.54
CA LYS A 313 7.17 9.47 22.30
C LYS A 313 6.26 9.70 23.50
N THR A 314 5.89 8.65 24.24
CA THR A 314 4.97 8.77 25.40
C THR A 314 5.65 9.25 26.67
N LYS A 315 6.99 9.28 26.73
CA LYS A 315 7.72 9.69 27.93
C LYS A 315 7.67 11.20 28.11
N GLY A 316 7.25 11.64 29.31
CA GLY A 316 7.30 13.04 29.72
C GLY A 316 6.37 13.97 28.93
N ILE A 317 5.27 13.46 28.37
CA ILE A 317 4.27 14.31 27.68
C ILE A 317 3.66 15.27 28.70
N GLU A 318 3.84 16.57 28.48
CA GLU A 318 3.12 17.60 29.24
C GLU A 318 1.80 17.96 28.56
N SER A 319 1.84 18.26 27.27
CA SER A 319 0.67 18.62 26.46
C SER A 319 0.86 18.22 25.00
N ILE A 320 -0.21 18.32 24.20
CA ILE A 320 -0.14 18.20 22.75
C ILE A 320 -0.62 19.52 22.15
N CYS A 321 0.11 20.04 21.17
CA CYS A 321 -0.24 21.28 20.48
C CYS A 321 -0.17 21.13 18.95
N ILE A 322 -0.69 22.11 18.22
CA ILE A 322 -0.61 22.17 16.76
C ILE A 322 0.44 23.17 16.34
N ARG A 323 1.35 22.76 15.45
CA ARG A 323 2.36 23.63 14.85
C ARG A 323 2.54 23.30 13.37
N ASN A 324 3.23 24.19 12.66
CA ASN A 324 3.62 23.95 11.27
C ASN A 324 4.74 22.91 11.19
N HIS A 325 4.65 22.02 10.21
CA HIS A 325 5.71 21.05 9.96
C HIS A 325 6.99 21.73 9.48
N THR A 326 8.10 21.46 10.17
CA THR A 326 9.40 22.15 9.98
C THR A 326 10.13 21.77 8.68
N ASN A 327 9.76 20.67 8.01
CA ASN A 327 10.40 20.20 6.77
C ASN A 327 9.62 20.56 5.48
N SER A 328 8.83 21.65 5.50
CA SER A 328 8.12 22.10 4.31
C SER A 328 9.10 22.78 3.34
N SER A 329 9.71 22.01 2.45
CA SER A 329 10.60 22.52 1.41
C SER A 329 9.82 23.22 0.29
N VAL A 330 10.11 24.50 0.09
CA VAL A 330 10.14 25.27 -1.18
C VAL A 330 8.82 25.60 -1.88
N ASP A 331 7.67 24.98 -1.60
CA ASP A 331 6.38 25.45 -2.11
C ASP A 331 5.30 25.51 -1.02
N ASP A 332 4.53 26.60 -1.04
CA ASP A 332 3.81 27.26 0.04
C ASP A 332 2.57 26.48 0.57
N ILE A 333 2.77 25.35 1.26
CA ILE A 333 1.75 24.74 2.12
C ILE A 333 2.39 24.30 3.45
N CYS A 334 2.39 25.20 4.44
CA CYS A 334 2.65 24.85 5.84
C CYS A 334 1.58 23.84 6.31
N SER A 335 1.86 22.55 6.21
CA SER A 335 0.97 21.52 6.74
C SER A 335 0.98 21.56 8.26
N LYS A 336 -0.18 21.78 8.87
CA LYS A 336 -0.38 21.66 10.32
C LYS A 336 -0.04 20.23 10.75
N CYS A 337 0.64 20.07 11.87
CA CYS A 337 0.94 18.78 12.48
C CYS A 337 0.77 18.83 14.00
N PHE A 338 0.58 17.67 14.61
CA PHE A 338 0.56 17.53 16.07
C PHE A 338 1.98 17.45 16.61
N TYR A 339 2.23 18.20 17.68
CA TYR A 339 3.48 18.23 18.42
C TYR A 339 3.24 17.87 19.87
N ILE A 340 4.13 17.05 20.41
CA ILE A 340 4.24 16.76 21.83
C ILE A 340 5.05 17.88 22.45
N THR A 341 4.53 18.48 23.52
CA THR A 341 5.24 19.46 24.32
C THR A 341 5.82 18.76 25.54
N ARG A 342 7.11 18.96 25.80
CA ARG A 342 7.81 18.53 27.02
C ARG A 342 8.44 19.74 27.70
N ARG A 343 8.55 19.69 29.03
CA ARG A 343 9.34 20.67 29.80
C ARG A 343 10.63 20.01 30.26
N SER A 344 11.76 20.59 29.88
CA SER A 344 13.07 20.17 30.36
C SER A 344 13.23 20.50 31.86
N PRO A 345 14.20 19.86 32.56
CA PRO A 345 14.51 20.20 33.95
C PRO A 345 14.88 21.68 34.16
N GLU A 346 15.34 22.35 33.11
CA GLU A 346 15.74 23.76 33.07
C GLU A 346 14.56 24.69 32.77
N GLY A 347 13.35 24.15 32.60
CA GLY A 347 12.13 24.91 32.32
C GLY A 347 11.93 25.27 30.85
N VAL A 348 12.76 24.76 29.93
CA VAL A 348 12.65 25.01 28.49
C VAL A 348 11.60 24.08 27.88
N GLU A 349 10.71 24.63 27.05
CA GLU A 349 9.73 23.85 26.31
C GLU A 349 10.35 23.25 25.05
N GLU A 350 10.31 21.92 24.97
CA GLU A 350 10.72 21.15 23.81
C GLU A 350 9.50 20.66 23.03
N PHE A 351 9.58 20.75 21.70
CA PHE A 351 8.51 20.36 20.80
C PHE A 351 8.97 19.23 19.89
N GLU A 352 8.24 18.13 19.90
CA GLU A 352 8.53 16.97 19.07
C GLU A 352 7.32 16.60 18.23
N ASP A 353 7.47 16.54 16.91
CA ASP A 353 6.37 16.13 16.03
C ASP A 353 6.09 14.62 16.14
N PHE A 354 4.85 14.23 15.84
CA PHE A 354 4.55 12.83 15.63
C PHE A 354 3.56 12.63 14.48
N SER A 355 3.77 11.54 13.75
CA SER A 355 2.89 11.19 12.63
C SER A 355 1.72 10.36 13.12
N VAL A 356 0.55 10.99 13.25
CA VAL A 356 -0.72 10.29 13.50
C VAL A 356 -0.95 9.18 12.48
N ASN A 357 -0.58 9.38 11.21
CA ASN A 357 -0.75 8.37 10.18
C ASN A 357 0.04 7.08 10.49
N LYS A 358 1.27 7.20 11.02
CA LYS A 358 2.06 6.03 11.47
C LYS A 358 1.35 5.30 12.62
N CYS A 359 0.79 6.05 13.58
CA CYS A 359 0.02 5.46 14.68
C CYS A 359 -1.22 4.73 14.17
N LEU A 360 -2.01 5.36 13.28
CA LEU A 360 -3.22 4.74 12.70
C LEU A 360 -2.90 3.50 11.85
N GLN A 361 -1.76 3.47 11.17
CA GLN A 361 -1.30 2.28 10.45
C GLN A 361 -1.03 1.10 11.40
N GLN A 362 -0.37 1.34 12.54
CA GLN A 362 -0.19 0.28 13.54
C GLN A 362 -1.51 -0.11 14.21
N LEU A 363 -2.36 0.88 14.54
CA LEU A 363 -3.71 0.65 15.07
C LEU A 363 -4.51 -0.31 14.18
N SER A 364 -4.47 -0.10 12.86
CA SER A 364 -5.18 -0.96 11.89
C SER A 364 -4.78 -2.43 11.87
N ARG A 365 -3.65 -2.79 12.50
CA ARG A 365 -3.21 -4.18 12.60
C ARG A 365 -3.86 -4.90 13.77
N ASN A 366 -4.07 -4.18 14.87
CA ASN A 366 -4.70 -4.72 16.07
C ASN A 366 -5.57 -3.64 16.72
N PRO A 367 -6.74 -3.33 16.11
CA PRO A 367 -7.61 -2.29 16.61
C PRO A 367 -8.24 -2.71 17.95
N PRO A 368 -8.36 -1.77 18.90
CA PRO A 368 -9.09 -2.00 20.15
C PRO A 368 -10.59 -2.02 19.83
N LEU A 369 -11.10 -3.17 19.39
CA LEU A 369 -12.50 -3.35 19.03
C LEU A 369 -13.40 -3.04 20.23
N ALA A 370 -14.51 -2.36 19.98
CA ALA A 370 -15.53 -2.17 20.99
C ALA A 370 -16.10 -3.54 21.41
N PRO A 371 -16.42 -3.75 22.69
CA PRO A 371 -17.14 -4.95 23.11
C PRO A 371 -18.42 -5.03 22.29
N LYS A 372 -18.72 -6.23 21.76
CA LYS A 372 -20.02 -6.46 21.12
C LYS A 372 -21.07 -6.17 22.19
N SER A 373 -21.95 -5.20 21.94
CA SER A 373 -23.21 -5.16 22.65
C SER A 373 -23.87 -6.51 22.39
N GLU A 374 -23.96 -7.36 23.41
CA GLU A 374 -24.90 -8.47 23.37
C GLU A 374 -26.26 -7.81 23.14
N ASP A 375 -26.81 -7.99 21.95
CA ASP A 375 -28.16 -7.59 21.65
C ASP A 375 -29.03 -8.30 22.70
N ASN A 376 -29.61 -7.53 23.63
CA ASN A 376 -30.64 -8.02 24.53
C ASN A 376 -31.75 -8.61 23.64
N GLU A 377 -32.02 -9.90 23.84
CA GLU A 377 -33.13 -10.67 23.23
C GLU A 377 -34.47 -9.93 23.22
#